data_AF-A0A9W7JC33-F1
#
_entry.id   AF-A0A9W7JC33-F1
#
_cell.length_a   1.000
_cell.length_b   1.000
_cell.length_c   1.000
_cell.angle_alpha   90.00
_cell.angle_beta   90.00
_cell.angle_gamma   90.00
#
_symmetry.space_group_name_H-M   'P 1'
#
loop_
_entity.id
_entity.type
_entity.pdbx_description
1 polymer ?
#
loop_
_entity_poly.entity_id
_entity_poly.type
_entity_poly.pdbx_seq_one_letter_code
_entity_poly.pdbx_strand_id
1 'polypeptide(L)'
;MPEPKADHRKGMSLNCEEAPLDTDIKDASNAVVLNTKNPHLVSQVGLGADLVMLEGNAMCSSGFSCDSALQVTYIVWESGHLQVVGLDVKRVLETIVKAGNLLIVPRFYVVSKIADPEGLSWFSVITTPNPMFTHLVGSIRACKAISPEFLQAAFKVPSETEKVFRSKRTNDVIFFPPPK
;
A
#
# COMPACT_ATOMS: atom_id res chain seq x y z
N MET A 1 -31.25 -12.65 18.11
CA MET A 1 -30.13 -11.93 18.74
C MET A 1 -30.66 -10.56 19.16
N PRO A 2 -30.40 -10.08 20.39
CA PRO A 2 -30.77 -8.71 20.76
C PRO A 2 -29.99 -7.69 19.90
N GLU A 3 -30.62 -6.56 19.58
CA GLU A 3 -29.96 -5.51 18.81
C GLU A 3 -28.81 -4.87 19.59
N PRO A 4 -27.65 -4.63 18.96
CA PRO A 4 -26.53 -3.96 19.62
C PRO A 4 -26.89 -2.52 20.00
N LYS A 5 -26.62 -2.12 21.25
CA LYS A 5 -26.77 -0.72 21.68
C LYS A 5 -25.75 0.17 20.98
N ALA A 6 -26.19 1.32 20.49
CA ALA A 6 -25.33 2.30 19.81
C ALA A 6 -24.15 2.77 20.70
N ASP A 7 -24.39 2.93 22.00
CA ASP A 7 -23.37 3.36 22.97
C ASP A 7 -22.16 2.42 23.05
N HIS A 8 -22.36 1.12 22.79
CA HIS A 8 -21.26 0.14 22.82
C HIS A 8 -20.29 0.31 21.65
N ARG A 9 -20.68 1.03 20.59
CA ARG A 9 -19.82 1.31 19.44
C ARG A 9 -18.90 2.51 19.67
N LYS A 10 -19.23 3.37 20.65
CA LYS A 10 -18.48 4.59 20.92
C LYS A 10 -17.05 4.28 21.34
N GLY A 11 -16.07 4.68 20.53
CA GLY A 11 -14.66 4.39 20.75
C GLY A 11 -14.22 2.95 20.41
N MET A 12 -15.13 2.12 19.90
CA MET A 12 -14.88 0.72 19.53
C MET A 12 -14.96 0.45 18.03
N SER A 13 -15.66 1.31 17.29
CA SER A 13 -15.73 1.27 15.83
C SER A 13 -15.25 2.58 15.22
N LEU A 14 -14.60 2.49 14.06
CA LEU A 14 -14.27 3.61 13.18
C LEU A 14 -14.78 3.27 11.78
N ASN A 15 -15.57 4.17 11.18
CA ASN A 15 -15.93 4.04 9.77
C ASN A 15 -14.78 4.58 8.91
N CYS A 16 -14.13 3.71 8.14
CA CYS A 16 -13.00 4.09 7.31
C CYS A 16 -13.43 4.86 6.04
N GLU A 17 -14.69 4.74 5.63
CA GLU A 17 -15.24 5.45 4.46
C GLU A 17 -15.55 6.92 4.79
N GLU A 18 -15.77 7.24 6.06
CA GLU A 18 -16.09 8.59 6.55
C GLU A 18 -14.94 9.25 7.32
N ALA A 19 -13.91 8.49 7.67
CA ALA A 19 -12.77 8.99 8.43
C ALA A 19 -11.94 10.00 7.62
N PRO A 20 -11.23 10.93 8.28
CA PRO A 20 -10.26 11.80 7.61
C PRO A 20 -9.21 10.98 6.85
N LEU A 21 -8.93 11.37 5.61
CA LEU A 21 -7.94 10.70 4.77
C LEU A 21 -6.52 10.95 5.31
N ASP A 22 -5.75 9.88 5.48
CA ASP A 22 -4.31 9.96 5.78
C ASP A 22 -3.51 10.28 4.51
N THR A 23 -4.04 9.93 3.34
CA THR A 23 -3.46 10.25 2.04
C THR A 23 -4.56 10.51 1.03
N ASP A 24 -4.44 11.61 0.31
CA ASP A 24 -5.32 12.01 -0.80
C ASP A 24 -4.40 12.50 -1.93
N ILE A 25 -4.28 11.67 -2.97
CA ILE A 25 -3.52 11.98 -4.18
C ILE A 25 -4.52 12.06 -5.33
N LYS A 26 -4.72 13.30 -5.79
CA LYS A 26 -5.61 13.62 -6.90
C LYS A 26 -5.39 12.69 -8.10
N ASP A 27 -6.49 12.18 -8.64
CA ASP A 27 -6.55 11.29 -9.80
C ASP A 27 -5.79 9.97 -9.62
N ALA A 28 -5.45 9.59 -8.37
CA ALA A 28 -4.69 8.38 -8.08
C ALA A 28 -5.31 7.56 -6.95
N SER A 29 -5.42 8.10 -5.73
CA SER A 29 -5.88 7.32 -4.58
C SER A 29 -6.22 8.14 -3.35
N ASN A 30 -7.17 7.61 -2.58
CA ASN A 30 -7.48 7.99 -1.22
C ASN A 30 -7.22 6.82 -0.27
N ALA A 31 -6.61 7.08 0.89
CA ALA A 31 -6.32 6.06 1.89
C ALA A 31 -6.57 6.55 3.32
N VAL A 32 -7.04 5.62 4.15
CA VAL A 32 -7.21 5.76 5.60
C VAL A 32 -6.42 4.64 6.28
N VAL A 33 -5.66 4.98 7.31
CA VAL A 33 -4.83 4.05 8.08
C VAL A 33 -5.31 4.02 9.54
N LEU A 34 -5.62 2.82 10.01
CA LEU A 34 -5.92 2.54 11.41
C LEU A 34 -4.62 2.18 12.09
N ASN A 35 -4.16 3.10 12.94
CA ASN A 35 -2.98 2.95 13.78
C ASN A 35 -3.32 3.36 15.22
N THR A 36 -2.34 3.36 16.12
CA THR A 36 -2.54 3.69 17.54
C THR A 36 -3.09 5.09 17.84
N LYS A 37 -3.19 5.98 16.84
CA LYS A 37 -3.84 7.30 16.96
C LYS A 37 -5.36 7.22 16.79
N ASN A 38 -5.84 6.16 16.14
CA ASN A 38 -7.24 5.85 15.87
C ASN A 38 -7.66 4.67 16.78
N PRO A 39 -8.95 4.56 17.15
CA PRO A 39 -9.44 4.30 18.51
C PRO A 39 -8.55 3.41 19.39
N HIS A 40 -8.45 3.72 20.70
CA HIS A 40 -7.60 3.03 21.69
C HIS A 40 -7.54 1.49 21.56
N LEU A 41 -8.61 0.87 21.07
CA LEU A 41 -8.68 -0.55 20.74
C LEU A 41 -7.57 -1.04 19.78
N VAL A 42 -7.15 -0.26 18.77
CA VAL A 42 -6.09 -0.65 17.82
C VAL A 42 -4.79 -0.99 18.56
N SER A 43 -4.45 -0.19 19.58
CA SER A 43 -3.30 -0.42 20.45
C SER A 43 -3.47 -1.67 21.32
N GLN A 44 -4.67 -1.90 21.86
CA GLN A 44 -4.96 -3.06 22.72
C GLN A 44 -4.97 -4.39 21.95
N VAL A 45 -5.51 -4.39 20.72
CA VAL A 45 -5.60 -5.56 19.85
C VAL A 45 -4.26 -5.86 19.19
N GLY A 46 -3.39 -4.86 19.03
CA GLY A 46 -2.07 -5.03 18.42
C GLY A 46 -2.15 -5.20 16.89
N LEU A 47 -3.27 -4.86 16.27
CA LEU A 47 -3.51 -4.97 14.83
C LEU A 47 -3.91 -3.60 14.28
N GLY A 48 -3.29 -3.21 13.18
CA GLY A 48 -3.62 -2.03 12.41
C GLY A 48 -4.40 -2.42 11.15
N ALA A 49 -4.87 -1.42 10.43
CA ALA A 49 -5.56 -1.66 9.16
C ALA A 49 -5.35 -0.51 8.17
N ASP A 50 -5.66 -0.76 6.91
CA ASP A 50 -5.80 0.28 5.89
C ASP A 50 -7.07 0.06 5.06
N LEU A 51 -7.70 1.15 4.65
CA LEU A 51 -8.64 1.19 3.53
C LEU A 51 -7.98 2.03 2.45
N VAL A 52 -7.82 1.46 1.25
CA VAL A 52 -7.25 2.18 0.10
C VAL A 52 -8.21 2.07 -1.07
N MET A 53 -8.45 3.19 -1.73
CA MET A 53 -9.25 3.30 -2.93
C MET A 53 -8.34 3.87 -4.03
N LEU A 54 -8.09 3.09 -5.08
CA LEU A 54 -7.41 3.53 -6.29
C LEU A 54 -8.43 3.95 -7.34
N GLU A 55 -8.14 5.08 -7.97
CA GLU A 55 -8.84 5.52 -9.17
C GLU A 55 -8.55 4.60 -10.36
N GLY A 56 -9.40 4.68 -11.38
CA GLY A 56 -9.27 3.86 -12.59
C GLY A 56 -7.89 3.96 -13.24
N ASN A 57 -7.25 2.83 -13.51
CA ASN A 57 -5.89 2.73 -14.05
C ASN A 57 -4.77 3.31 -13.16
N ALA A 58 -5.07 3.74 -11.92
CA ALA A 58 -4.04 4.21 -10.99
C ALA A 58 -3.24 3.03 -10.43
N MET A 59 -2.02 3.32 -9.97
CA MET A 59 -1.09 2.31 -9.46
C MET A 59 -0.71 2.59 -8.00
N CYS A 60 -0.81 1.57 -7.16
CA CYS A 60 -0.09 1.53 -5.90
C CYS A 60 1.32 0.99 -6.14
N SER A 61 2.32 1.82 -5.85
CA SER A 61 3.73 1.48 -6.07
C SER A 61 4.18 0.27 -5.27
N SER A 62 5.15 -0.44 -5.85
CA SER A 62 5.78 -1.60 -5.24
C SER A 62 6.26 -1.29 -3.82
N GLY A 63 5.59 -1.84 -2.83
CA GLY A 63 5.88 -1.59 -1.42
C GLY A 63 5.91 -2.87 -0.60
N PHE A 64 6.53 -2.79 0.57
CA PHE A 64 6.55 -3.86 1.57
C PHE A 64 6.43 -3.26 2.97
N SER A 65 5.95 -4.06 3.92
CA SER A 65 5.95 -3.69 5.34
C SER A 65 7.38 -3.78 5.90
N CYS A 66 7.88 -2.67 6.42
CA CYS A 66 9.24 -2.57 6.98
C CYS A 66 9.33 -3.05 8.43
N ASP A 67 8.20 -3.13 9.12
CA ASP A 67 8.09 -3.57 10.51
C ASP A 67 7.88 -5.08 10.66
N SER A 68 8.16 -5.86 9.60
CA SER A 68 7.95 -7.31 9.58
C SER A 68 6.49 -7.69 9.87
N ALA A 69 5.53 -6.88 9.46
CA ALA A 69 4.12 -7.19 9.62
C ALA A 69 3.60 -8.03 8.46
N LEU A 70 2.69 -8.96 8.78
CA LEU A 70 1.93 -9.70 7.79
C LEU A 70 0.68 -8.88 7.44
N GLN A 71 0.34 -8.83 6.16
CA GLN A 71 -0.82 -8.10 5.65
C GLN A 71 -1.83 -9.06 5.05
N VAL A 72 -3.05 -9.06 5.59
CA VAL A 72 -4.20 -9.77 5.04
C VAL A 72 -5.06 -8.74 4.33
N THR A 73 -5.13 -8.80 3.01
CA THR A 73 -5.85 -7.84 2.18
C THR A 73 -7.11 -8.49 1.60
N TYR A 74 -8.24 -7.83 1.77
CA TYR A 74 -9.52 -8.18 1.17
C TYR A 74 -9.89 -7.14 0.12
N ILE A 75 -10.21 -7.57 -1.10
CA ILE A 75 -10.67 -6.67 -2.16
C ILE A 75 -12.15 -6.36 -1.93
N VAL A 76 -12.44 -5.08 -1.76
CA VAL A 76 -13.76 -4.58 -1.39
C VAL A 76 -14.56 -4.26 -2.64
N TRP A 77 -13.95 -3.58 -3.62
CA TRP A 77 -14.65 -3.07 -4.80
C TRP A 77 -13.78 -3.16 -6.06
N GLU A 78 -14.45 -3.45 -7.18
CA GLU A 78 -13.90 -3.67 -8.53
C GLU A 78 -12.72 -4.64 -8.58
N SER A 79 -11.83 -4.45 -9.55
CA SER A 79 -10.76 -5.36 -9.89
C SER A 79 -9.48 -4.65 -10.29
N GLY A 80 -8.41 -5.42 -10.38
CA GLY A 80 -7.13 -4.91 -10.83
C GLY A 80 -6.06 -5.97 -10.87
N HIS A 81 -4.91 -5.59 -11.41
CA HIS A 81 -3.76 -6.46 -11.53
C HIS A 81 -2.87 -6.36 -10.29
N LEU A 82 -2.56 -7.51 -9.68
CA LEU A 82 -1.71 -7.61 -8.50
C LEU A 82 -0.50 -8.50 -8.76
N GLN A 83 0.67 -8.02 -8.33
CA GLN A 83 1.92 -8.77 -8.37
C GLN A 83 2.54 -8.84 -6.99
N VAL A 84 3.08 -10.01 -6.64
CA VAL A 84 3.86 -10.24 -5.42
C VAL A 84 5.21 -10.86 -5.77
N VAL A 85 6.27 -10.25 -5.25
CA VAL A 85 7.65 -10.72 -5.41
C VAL A 85 8.20 -11.12 -4.04
N GLY A 86 8.74 -12.33 -3.96
CA GLY A 86 9.35 -12.89 -2.76
C GLY A 86 10.79 -12.44 -2.55
N LEU A 87 11.36 -12.87 -1.41
CA LEU A 87 12.72 -12.54 -1.00
C LEU A 87 13.81 -13.08 -1.94
N ASP A 88 13.52 -14.15 -2.67
CA ASP A 88 14.39 -14.75 -3.67
C ASP A 88 14.32 -14.01 -5.03
N VAL A 89 13.68 -12.83 -5.06
CA VAL A 89 13.47 -12.02 -6.26
C VAL A 89 12.64 -12.76 -7.32
N LYS A 90 11.88 -13.80 -6.91
CA LYS A 90 10.93 -14.47 -7.80
C LYS A 90 9.55 -13.88 -7.63
N ARG A 91 8.88 -13.72 -8.76
CA ARG A 91 7.45 -13.43 -8.80
C ARG A 91 6.72 -14.67 -8.31
N VAL A 92 6.15 -14.59 -7.11
CA VAL A 92 5.44 -15.70 -6.48
C VAL A 92 3.94 -15.68 -6.80
N LEU A 93 3.41 -14.51 -7.16
CA LEU A 93 2.03 -14.34 -7.57
C LEU A 93 1.92 -13.21 -8.60
N GLU A 94 1.12 -13.47 -9.62
CA GLU A 94 0.65 -12.49 -10.58
C GLU A 94 -0.77 -12.89 -10.97
N THR A 95 -1.74 -12.03 -10.69
CA THR A 95 -3.14 -12.34 -10.93
C THR A 95 -3.97 -11.08 -11.05
N ILE A 96 -5.13 -11.22 -11.69
CA ILE A 96 -6.22 -10.25 -11.53
C ILE A 96 -6.92 -10.58 -10.22
N VAL A 97 -7.17 -9.57 -9.41
CA VAL A 97 -7.98 -9.64 -8.20
C VAL A 97 -9.29 -8.92 -8.43
N LYS A 98 -10.36 -9.38 -7.78
CA LYS A 98 -11.69 -8.79 -7.85
C LYS A 98 -12.36 -8.76 -6.48
N ALA A 99 -13.38 -7.92 -6.33
CA ALA A 99 -14.21 -7.87 -5.12
C ALA A 99 -14.55 -9.28 -4.59
N GLY A 100 -14.35 -9.47 -3.29
CA GLY A 100 -14.50 -10.78 -2.64
C GLY A 100 -13.22 -11.63 -2.57
N ASN A 101 -12.14 -11.25 -3.26
CA ASN A 101 -10.86 -11.94 -3.12
C ASN A 101 -10.16 -11.57 -1.82
N LEU A 102 -9.59 -12.58 -1.16
CA LEU A 102 -8.72 -12.43 0.01
C LEU A 102 -7.32 -12.90 -0.35
N LEU A 103 -6.31 -12.09 -0.05
CA LEU A 103 -4.90 -12.38 -0.30
C LEU A 103 -4.06 -12.05 0.92
N ILE A 104 -3.05 -12.88 1.16
CA ILE A 104 -2.11 -12.72 2.26
C ILE A 104 -0.75 -12.38 1.64
N VAL A 105 -0.22 -11.21 2.01
CA VAL A 105 1.14 -10.80 1.64
C VAL A 105 2.05 -11.10 2.83
N PRO A 106 2.99 -12.07 2.69
CA PRO A 106 3.95 -12.37 3.73
C PRO A 106 4.88 -11.19 4.03
N ARG A 107 5.54 -11.26 5.19
CA ARG A 107 6.50 -10.25 5.64
C ARG A 107 7.62 -10.07 4.61
N PHE A 108 7.99 -8.83 4.33
CA PHE A 108 9.02 -8.43 3.36
C PHE A 108 8.75 -8.77 1.89
N TYR A 109 7.57 -9.30 1.56
CA TYR A 109 7.21 -9.50 0.17
C TYR A 109 6.80 -8.16 -0.43
N VAL A 110 7.25 -7.91 -1.65
CA VAL A 110 6.95 -6.69 -2.37
C VAL A 110 5.64 -6.89 -3.11
N VAL A 111 4.66 -6.04 -2.85
CA VAL A 111 3.37 -6.04 -3.54
C VAL A 111 3.21 -4.78 -4.39
N SER A 112 2.66 -4.94 -5.59
CA SER A 112 2.20 -3.84 -6.42
C SER A 112 0.80 -4.14 -6.96
N LYS A 113 0.00 -3.09 -7.13
CA LYS A 113 -1.39 -3.16 -7.58
C LYS A 113 -1.61 -2.06 -8.63
N ILE A 114 -2.27 -2.42 -9.73
CA ILE A 114 -2.76 -1.48 -10.74
C ILE A 114 -4.26 -1.70 -10.84
N ALA A 115 -5.05 -0.65 -10.70
CA ALA A 115 -6.49 -0.72 -10.84
C ALA A 115 -6.89 -0.96 -12.30
N ASP A 116 -7.99 -1.68 -12.51
CA ASP A 116 -8.69 -1.67 -13.80
C ASP A 116 -9.34 -0.28 -14.05
N PRO A 117 -9.90 -0.01 -15.24
CA PRO A 117 -10.48 1.30 -15.55
C PRO A 117 -11.59 1.77 -14.60
N GLU A 118 -12.29 0.82 -13.97
CA GLU A 118 -13.36 1.09 -13.01
C GLU A 118 -12.82 1.48 -11.63
N GLY A 119 -11.54 1.20 -11.33
CA GLY A 119 -10.91 1.45 -10.04
C GLY A 119 -10.65 0.15 -9.27
N LEU A 120 -10.08 0.27 -8.07
CA LEU A 120 -9.82 -0.87 -7.19
C LEU A 120 -9.79 -0.41 -5.73
N SER A 121 -10.54 -1.06 -4.85
CA SER A 121 -10.41 -0.80 -3.41
C SER A 121 -10.16 -2.06 -2.60
N TRP A 122 -9.41 -1.91 -1.53
CA TRP A 122 -9.14 -3.00 -0.61
C TRP A 122 -9.05 -2.52 0.83
N PHE A 123 -9.37 -3.43 1.73
CA PHE A 123 -9.15 -3.29 3.15
C PHE A 123 -8.10 -4.28 3.60
N SER A 124 -7.09 -3.84 4.36
CA SER A 124 -6.08 -4.73 4.90
C SER A 124 -6.09 -4.75 6.42
N VAL A 125 -5.92 -5.92 7.01
CA VAL A 125 -5.57 -6.10 8.43
C VAL A 125 -4.09 -6.44 8.52
N ILE A 126 -3.38 -5.77 9.41
CA ILE A 126 -1.93 -5.79 9.47
C ILE A 126 -1.51 -6.17 10.88
N THR A 127 -0.58 -7.11 11.01
CA THR A 127 -0.15 -7.67 12.31
C THR A 127 0.77 -6.76 13.11
N THR A 128 0.42 -5.48 13.19
CA THR A 128 1.15 -4.40 13.87
C THR A 128 0.16 -3.27 14.13
N PRO A 129 0.11 -2.66 15.33
CA PRO A 129 -0.82 -1.57 15.61
C PRO A 129 -0.40 -0.23 15.00
N ASN A 130 0.80 -0.14 14.41
CA ASN A 130 1.27 1.07 13.74
C ASN A 130 1.93 0.73 12.39
N PRO A 131 1.12 0.43 11.36
CA PRO A 131 1.62 -0.02 10.06
C PRO A 131 2.58 0.98 9.42
N MET A 132 3.73 0.48 9.00
CA MET A 132 4.72 1.26 8.25
C MET A 132 5.09 0.56 6.94
N PHE A 133 4.73 1.19 5.83
CA PHE A 133 5.08 0.71 4.50
C PHE A 133 6.28 1.48 3.93
N THR A 134 7.16 0.77 3.23
CA THR A 134 8.22 1.37 2.42
C THR A 134 7.98 1.01 0.97
N HIS A 135 7.98 2.03 0.11
CA HIS A 135 7.75 1.88 -1.31
C HIS A 135 9.07 2.00 -2.07
N LEU A 136 9.34 1.06 -2.96
CA LEU A 136 10.55 0.99 -3.77
C LEU A 136 10.57 2.04 -4.88
N VAL A 137 9.38 2.43 -5.35
CA VAL A 137 9.17 3.52 -6.30
C VAL A 137 8.55 4.68 -5.52
N GLY A 138 9.03 5.90 -5.75
CA GLY A 138 8.58 7.08 -5.00
C GLY A 138 9.28 7.26 -3.65
N SER A 139 9.50 6.23 -2.82
CA SER A 139 10.18 6.47 -1.54
C SER A 139 11.67 6.78 -1.70
N ILE A 140 11.98 7.99 -1.30
CA ILE A 140 13.26 8.64 -1.43
C ILE A 140 14.32 8.00 -0.54
N ARG A 141 13.97 7.38 0.59
CA ARG A 141 14.98 7.05 1.61
C ARG A 141 15.90 5.91 1.22
N ALA A 142 15.37 4.81 0.70
CA ALA A 142 16.22 3.67 0.33
C ALA A 142 17.05 3.96 -0.93
N CYS A 143 16.46 4.57 -1.96
CA CYS A 143 17.15 4.79 -3.24
C CYS A 143 17.88 6.14 -3.37
N LYS A 144 17.47 7.25 -2.71
CA LYS A 144 18.28 8.49 -2.69
C LYS A 144 19.48 8.37 -1.74
N ALA A 145 19.44 7.49 -0.75
CA ALA A 145 20.60 7.20 0.08
C ALA A 145 21.71 6.44 -0.69
N ILE A 146 21.37 5.85 -1.85
CA ILE A 146 22.32 5.13 -2.68
C ILE A 146 23.00 6.12 -3.64
N SER A 147 24.33 6.09 -3.69
CA SER A 147 25.11 6.97 -4.54
C SER A 147 24.87 6.67 -6.04
N PRO A 148 24.99 7.67 -6.93
CA PRO A 148 24.88 7.45 -8.38
C PRO A 148 25.82 6.35 -8.88
N GLU A 149 27.05 6.32 -8.37
CA GLU A 149 28.09 5.37 -8.77
C GLU A 149 27.70 3.94 -8.40
N PHE A 150 27.11 3.75 -7.21
CA PHE A 150 26.60 2.45 -6.79
C PHE A 150 25.44 2.00 -7.67
N LEU A 151 24.49 2.89 -8.02
CA LEU A 151 23.39 2.54 -8.93
C LEU A 151 23.88 2.15 -10.32
N GLN A 152 24.84 2.91 -10.87
CA GLN A 152 25.47 2.60 -12.16
C GLN A 152 26.14 1.23 -12.13
N ALA A 153 26.89 0.92 -11.06
CA ALA A 153 27.56 -0.37 -10.90
C ALA A 153 26.57 -1.53 -10.68
N ALA A 154 25.59 -1.36 -9.79
CA ALA A 154 24.63 -2.38 -9.40
C ALA A 154 23.70 -2.78 -10.56
N PHE A 155 23.17 -1.78 -11.28
CA PHE A 155 22.27 -2.02 -12.42
C PHE A 155 23.01 -2.14 -13.75
N LYS A 156 24.33 -1.94 -13.78
CA LYS A 156 25.16 -1.92 -15.00
C LYS A 156 24.61 -0.95 -16.05
N VAL A 157 24.29 0.27 -15.62
CA VAL A 157 23.70 1.31 -16.47
C VAL A 157 24.63 2.52 -16.60
N PRO A 158 24.61 3.23 -17.74
CA PRO A 158 25.37 4.46 -17.91
C PRO A 158 24.77 5.61 -17.07
N SER A 159 25.60 6.63 -16.83
CA SER A 159 25.23 7.84 -16.08
C SER A 159 23.96 8.53 -16.62
N GLU A 160 23.76 8.55 -17.93
CA GLU A 160 22.55 9.14 -18.53
C GLU A 160 21.26 8.39 -18.15
N THR A 161 21.30 7.05 -18.13
CA THR A 161 20.16 6.24 -17.68
C THR A 161 19.91 6.43 -16.17
N GLU A 162 20.97 6.55 -15.38
CA GLU A 162 20.86 6.85 -13.94
C GLU A 162 20.21 8.22 -13.68
N LYS A 163 20.61 9.25 -14.43
CA LYS A 163 20.02 10.59 -14.33
C LYS A 163 18.53 10.58 -14.69
N VAL A 164 18.14 9.85 -15.73
CA VAL A 164 16.72 9.67 -16.11
C VAL A 164 15.96 8.91 -15.02
N PHE A 165 16.55 7.86 -14.46
CA PHE A 165 15.95 7.13 -13.35
C PHE A 165 15.73 8.06 -12.15
N ARG A 166 16.72 8.90 -11.83
CA ARG A 166 16.67 9.84 -10.71
C ARG A 166 15.70 10.99 -10.92
N SER A 167 15.58 11.52 -12.14
CA SER A 167 14.66 12.63 -12.44
C SER A 167 13.19 12.23 -12.28
N LYS A 168 12.87 10.93 -12.42
CA LYS A 168 11.54 10.37 -12.16
C LYS A 168 11.25 10.10 -10.67
N ARG A 169 12.22 10.31 -9.76
CA ARG A 169 12.10 10.07 -8.29
C ARG A 169 11.81 11.35 -7.47
N THR A 170 11.21 12.37 -8.06
CA THR A 170 11.15 13.72 -7.43
C THR A 170 10.13 13.85 -6.31
N ASN A 171 9.10 13.01 -6.24
CA ASN A 171 8.05 13.08 -5.23
C ASN A 171 7.91 11.74 -4.47
N ASP A 172 7.73 11.79 -3.14
CA ASP A 172 7.39 10.65 -2.27
C ASP A 172 5.95 10.19 -2.54
N VAL A 173 5.71 9.64 -3.72
CA VAL A 173 4.38 9.27 -4.19
C VAL A 173 4.18 7.77 -4.00
N ILE A 174 3.22 7.41 -3.16
CA ILE A 174 2.80 6.03 -2.95
C ILE A 174 1.88 5.56 -4.08
N PHE A 175 0.99 6.47 -4.52
CA PHE A 175 -0.04 6.21 -5.52
C PHE A 175 0.17 7.06 -6.77
N PHE A 176 0.33 6.41 -7.91
CA PHE A 176 0.60 7.06 -9.17
C PHE A 176 -0.69 7.18 -9.98
N PRO A 177 -1.05 8.39 -10.45
CA PRO A 177 -2.17 8.55 -11.36
C PRO A 177 -1.86 7.88 -12.71
N PRO A 178 -2.89 7.61 -13.53
CA PRO A 178 -2.70 7.08 -14.87
C PRO A 178 -1.76 7.96 -15.72
N PRO A 179 -0.94 7.38 -16.60
CA PRO A 179 -0.17 8.16 -17.56
C PRO A 179 -1.11 8.98 -18.47
N LYS A 180 -0.69 10.21 -18.77
CA LYS A 180 -1.38 11.09 -19.74
C LYS A 180 -1.07 10.70 -21.18
#